data_AF-A0A9X7W289-F1
#
_entry.id   AF-A0A9X7W289-F1
#
_cell.length_a   1.000
_cell.length_b   1.000
_cell.length_c   1.000
_cell.angle_alpha   90.00
_cell.angle_beta   90.00
_cell.angle_gamma   90.00
#
_symmetry.space_group_name_H-M   'P 1'
#
loop_
_entity.id
_entity.type
_entity.pdbx_description
1 polymer ?
#
loop_
_entity_poly.entity_id
_entity_poly.type
_entity_poly.pdbx_seq_one_letter_code
_entity_poly.pdbx_strand_id
1 'polypeptide(L)' 'MGQHNQFEPGWKVPNDGEYVEVGEHPDSNNLSHPKKVRLHKGDSFPHTTNGNRKWTRNRNR' A
#
# COMPACT_ATOMS: atom_id res chain seq x y z
N MET A 1 15.25 5.74 12.72
CA MET A 1 15.10 4.79 11.60
C MET A 1 13.62 4.74 11.21
N GLY A 2 13.26 5.44 10.14
CA GLY A 2 11.87 5.56 9.70
C GLY A 2 11.30 4.20 9.32
N GLN A 3 10.05 3.94 9.71
CA GLN A 3 9.37 2.71 9.33
C GLN A 3 8.99 2.79 7.85
N HIS A 4 9.85 2.27 6.97
CA HIS A 4 9.53 2.13 5.54
C HIS A 4 8.43 1.06 5.40
N ASN A 5 7.18 1.51 5.31
CA ASN A 5 6.01 0.65 5.15
C ASN A 5 5.37 0.80 3.75
N GLN A 6 6.09 1.40 2.80
CA GLN A 6 5.68 1.57 1.41
C GLN A 6 6.13 0.37 0.57
N PHE A 7 5.20 -0.21 -0.19
CA PHE A 7 5.41 -1.36 -1.08
C PHE A 7 4.98 -0.99 -2.50
N GLU A 8 5.68 -1.48 -3.50
CA GLU A 8 5.32 -1.24 -4.91
C GLU A 8 4.36 -2.32 -5.42
N PRO A 9 3.55 -2.03 -6.45
CA PRO A 9 2.76 -3.06 -7.12
C PRO A 9 3.66 -4.19 -7.62
N GLY A 10 3.21 -5.44 -7.46
CA GLY A 10 3.98 -6.64 -7.81
C GLY A 10 4.96 -7.14 -6.74
N TRP A 11 5.19 -6.39 -5.66
CA TRP A 11 5.95 -6.92 -4.53
C TRP A 11 5.18 -8.02 -3.79
N LYS A 12 5.92 -8.91 -3.11
CA LYS A 12 5.32 -9.91 -2.23
C LYS A 12 4.97 -9.31 -0.87
N VAL A 13 3.78 -9.65 -0.41
CA VAL A 13 3.25 -9.21 0.87
C VAL A 13 4.02 -9.90 2.00
N PRO A 14 4.69 -9.15 2.89
CA PRO A 14 5.53 -9.73 3.93
C PRO A 14 4.72 -10.29 5.11
N ASN A 15 3.54 -9.73 5.37
CA ASN A 15 2.67 -10.10 6.49
C ASN A 15 1.21 -9.99 6.06
N ASP A 16 0.35 -10.86 6.58
CA ASP A 16 -1.08 -10.69 6.41
C ASP A 16 -1.59 -9.40 7.06
N GLY A 17 -2.54 -8.75 6.41
CA GLY A 17 -3.14 -7.53 6.91
C GLY A 17 -3.86 -6.73 5.83
N GLU A 18 -4.39 -5.60 6.25
CA GLU A 18 -4.98 -4.63 5.35
C GLU A 18 -3.90 -3.68 4.83
N TYR A 19 -3.94 -3.43 3.53
CA TYR A 19 -3.07 -2.52 2.83
C TYR A 19 -3.92 -1.47 2.12
N VAL A 20 -3.44 -0.23 2.17
CA VAL A 20 -4.09 0.92 1.58
C VAL A 20 -3.18 1.55 0.55
N GLU A 21 -3.75 1.86 -0.61
CA GLU A 21 -3.05 2.57 -1.67
C GLU A 21 -2.83 4.02 -1.23
N VAL A 22 -1.57 4.43 -1.22
CA VAL A 22 -1.11 5.78 -0.91
C VAL A 22 -0.32 6.33 -2.09
N GLY A 23 -0.27 7.66 -2.19
CA GLY A 23 0.48 8.33 -3.24
C GLY A 23 1.97 8.20 -2.97
N GLU A 24 2.77 8.81 -3.84
CA GLU A 24 4.22 8.92 -3.63
C GLU A 24 4.56 9.53 -2.25
N HIS A 25 3.68 10.42 -1.75
CA HIS A 25 3.72 10.95 -0.41
C HIS A 25 2.50 10.50 0.41
N PRO A 26 2.70 10.06 1.68
CA PRO A 26 1.61 9.70 2.58
C PRO A 26 0.69 10.91 2.90
N ASP A 27 1.21 12.13 2.78
CA ASP A 27 0.49 13.39 3.03
C ASP A 27 -0.16 14.00 1.79
N SER A 28 -0.08 13.34 0.63
CA SER A 28 -0.74 13.83 -0.57
C SER A 28 -2.25 13.62 -0.44
N ASN A 29 -2.93 14.65 0.10
CA ASN A 29 -4.38 14.84 0.20
C ASN A 29 -5.11 14.82 -1.17
N ASN A 30 -4.42 14.41 -2.23
CA ASN A 30 -4.88 14.33 -3.61
C ASN A 30 -5.37 12.92 -4.00
N LEU A 31 -5.35 11.95 -3.08
CA LEU A 31 -5.93 10.63 -3.31
C LEU A 31 -7.44 10.67 -3.13
N SER A 32 -8.13 11.00 -4.23
CA SER A 32 -9.56 10.78 -4.36
C SER A 32 -9.82 9.26 -4.36
N HIS A 33 -10.28 8.73 -3.23
CA HIS A 33 -10.61 7.31 -2.99
C HIS A 33 -9.41 6.35 -2.92
N PRO A 34 -8.69 6.29 -1.79
CA PRO A 34 -7.64 5.28 -1.60
C PRO A 34 -8.23 3.87 -1.63
N LYS A 35 -7.67 2.99 -2.47
CA LYS A 35 -8.06 1.58 -2.50
C LYS A 35 -7.55 0.87 -1.24
N LYS A 36 -8.39 0.05 -0.62
CA LYS A 36 -8.01 -0.82 0.50
C LYS A 36 -8.14 -2.27 0.06
N VAL A 37 -7.12 -3.06 0.31
CA VAL A 37 -7.07 -4.49 -0.03
C VAL A 37 -6.56 -5.26 1.18
N ARG A 38 -7.21 -6.39 1.52
CA ARG A 38 -6.67 -7.34 2.49
C ARG A 38 -5.86 -8.36 1.73
N LEU A 39 -4.58 -8.43 2.05
CA LEU A 39 -3.64 -9.35 1.44
C LEU A 39 -3.06 -10.26 2.51
N HIS A 40 -2.75 -11.49 2.10
CA HIS A 40 -2.11 -12.47 2.96
C HIS A 40 -0.60 -12.50 2.69
N LYS A 41 0.16 -12.98 3.67
CA LYS A 41 1.60 -13.18 3.50
C LYS A 41 1.87 -14.07 2.28
N GLY A 42 2.72 -13.59 1.37
CA GLY A 42 3.07 -14.27 0.13
C GLY A 42 2.21 -13.91 -1.07
N ASP A 43 1.11 -13.18 -0.87
CA ASP A 43 0.29 -12.63 -1.95
C ASP A 43 1.03 -11.47 -2.66
N SER A 44 0.55 -11.07 -3.84
CA SER A 44 1.19 -10.04 -4.67
C SER A 44 0.39 -8.76 -4.63
N PHE A 45 1.05 -7.62 -4.42
CA PHE A 45 0.37 -6.33 -4.47
C PHE A 45 -0.26 -6.09 -5.85
N PRO A 46 -1.56 -5.77 -5.92
CA PRO A 46 -2.22 -5.55 -7.20
C PRO A 46 -1.66 -4.31 -7.91
N HIS A 47 -1.71 -4.32 -9.24
CA HIS A 47 -1.30 -3.17 -10.03
C HIS A 47 -2.16 -1.96 -9.68
N THR A 48 -1.50 -0.86 -9.34
CA THR A 48 -2.16 0.42 -9.09
C THR A 48 -2.49 1.08 -10.42
N THR A 49 -3.55 1.88 -10.44
CA THR A 49 -4.03 2.52 -11.68
C THR A 49 -3.08 3.64 -12.17
N ASN A 50 -2.13 4.04 -11.33
CA ASN A 50 -1.18 5.09 -11.63
C ASN A 50 0.19 4.64 -11.09
N GLY A 51 1.20 4.50 -11.96
CA GLY A 51 2.48 3.85 -11.67
C GLY A 51 3.26 4.45 -10.49
N ASN A 52 2.95 5.69 -10.09
CA ASN A 52 3.52 6.34 -8.91
C ASN A 52 2.82 6.02 -7.58
N ARG A 53 1.82 5.12 -7.56
CA ARG A 53 1.12 4.74 -6.32
C ARG A 53 1.79 3.57 -5.64
N LYS A 54 1.87 3.64 -4.31
CA LYS A 54 2.45 2.63 -3.44
C LYS A 54 1.40 2.09 -2.50
N TRP A 55 1.64 0.92 -1.96
CA TRP A 55 0.83 0.31 -0.91
C TRP A 55 1.46 0.58 0.44
N THR A 56 0.65 0.96 1.42
CA THR A 56 1.05 1.07 2.81
C THR A 56 0.25 0.10 3.64
N ARG A 57 0.88 -0.53 4.62
CA ARG A 57 0.15 -1.36 5.58
C ARG A 57 -0.76 -0.47 6.42
N ASN A 58 -2.07 -0.67 6.34
CA ASN A 58 -3.01 -0.02 7.22
C ASN A 58 -2.83 -0.59 8.63
N ARG A 59 -2.19 0.18 9.51
CA ARG A 59 -2.11 -0.13 10.93
C ARG A 59 -3.28 0.58 11.62
N ASN A 60 -4.51 0.15 11.33
CA ASN A 60 -5.65 0.60 12.11
C ASN A 60 -5.46 0.04 13.53
N ARG A 61 -5.16 0.91 14.49
CA ARG A 61 -4.88 0.56 15.89
C ARG A 61 -6.13 0.71 16.73
#